data_AF-A0A2V8X8Q4-F1
#
_entry.id   AF-A0A2V8X8Q4-F1
#
_cell.length_a   1.000
_cell.length_b   1.000
_cell.length_c   1.000
_cell.angle_alpha   90.00
_cell.angle_beta   90.00
_cell.angle_gamma   90.00
#
_symmetry.space_group_name_H-M   'P 1'
#
loop_
_entity.id
_entity.type
_entity.pdbx_description
1 polymer ?
#
loop_
_entity_poly.entity_id
_entity_poly.type
_entity_poly.pdbx_seq_one_letter_code
_entity_poly.pdbx_strand_id
1 'polypeptide(L)' 'MKSPPKQPKAVTIQARVEESVKNQLELYAEFIDASPSYVITEALKLLFRKDDVQTLGRPTRTQPRQWKS' A
#
# COMPACT_ATOMS: atom_id res chain seq x y z
N MET A 1 -4.44 22.87 26.31
CA MET A 1 -3.39 21.87 26.00
C MET A 1 -3.55 21.45 24.54
N LYS A 2 -2.51 21.55 23.72
CA LYS A 2 -2.56 21.06 22.34
C LYS A 2 -2.43 19.54 22.39
N SER A 3 -3.41 18.83 21.85
CA SER A 3 -3.40 17.36 21.80
C SER A 3 -2.16 16.85 21.08
N PRO A 4 -1.56 15.73 21.52
CA PRO A 4 -0.47 15.11 20.78
C PRO A 4 -0.92 14.81 19.34
N PRO A 5 -0.09 15.04 18.32
CA PRO A 5 -0.42 14.62 16.97
C PRO A 5 -0.74 13.13 16.99
N LYS A 6 -1.88 12.75 16.40
CA LYS A 6 -2.27 11.33 16.27
C LYS A 6 -1.12 10.61 15.58
N GLN A 7 -0.37 9.83 16.35
CA GLN A 7 0.63 8.95 15.78
C GLN A 7 -0.07 8.08 14.72
N PRO A 8 0.53 7.90 13.54
CA PRO A 8 0.03 6.95 12.57
C PRO A 8 -0.19 5.61 13.28
N LYS A 9 -1.39 5.05 13.16
CA LYS A 9 -1.68 3.76 13.78
C LYS A 9 -0.83 2.72 13.06
N ALA A 10 0.21 2.22 13.75
CA ALA A 10 0.94 1.06 13.28
C ALA A 10 -0.02 -0.13 13.29
N VAL A 11 -0.07 -0.86 12.17
CA VAL A 11 -0.88 -2.08 12.01
C VAL A 11 0.07 -3.21 11.64
N THR A 12 -0.12 -4.38 12.24
CA THR A 12 0.66 -5.58 11.92
C THR A 12 0.02 -6.33 10.76
N ILE A 13 0.82 -6.71 9.78
CA ILE A 13 0.42 -7.58 8.66
C ILE A 13 1.22 -8.87 8.80
N GLN A 14 0.53 -10.02 8.74
CA GLN A 14 1.16 -11.34 8.68
C GLN A 14 1.01 -11.88 7.25
N ALA A 15 2.12 -12.24 6.62
CA ALA A 15 2.15 -12.80 5.28
C ALA A 15 3.18 -13.94 5.20
N ARG A 16 2.93 -14.94 4.35
CA ARG A 16 3.90 -15.97 4.00
C ARG A 16 4.63 -15.55 2.74
N VAL A 17 5.95 -15.67 2.75
CA VAL A 17 6.83 -15.36 1.62
C VAL A 17 7.87 -16.46 1.49
N GLU A 18 8.50 -16.54 0.33
CA GLU A 18 9.67 -17.40 0.14
C GLU A 18 10.82 -16.94 1.05
N GLU A 19 11.63 -17.88 1.52
CA GLU A 19 12.80 -17.59 2.36
C GLU A 19 13.81 -16.69 1.64
N SER A 20 14.00 -16.92 0.34
CA SER A 20 14.83 -16.08 -0.54
C SER A 20 14.40 -14.61 -0.48
N VAL A 21 13.09 -14.34 -0.54
CA VAL A 21 12.52 -12.99 -0.49
C VAL A 21 12.76 -12.35 0.87
N LYS A 22 12.61 -13.10 1.97
CA LYS A 22 12.94 -12.58 3.32
C LYS A 22 14.41 -12.18 3.40
N ASN A 23 15.32 -13.04 2.95
CA ASN A 23 16.76 -12.79 3.03
C ASN A 23 17.16 -11.58 2.18
N GLN A 24 16.61 -11.44 0.98
CA GLN A 24 16.85 -10.27 0.13
C GLN A 24 16.30 -8.98 0.75
N LEU A 25 15.12 -9.04 1.39
CA LEU A 25 14.54 -7.90 2.08
C LEU A 25 15.43 -7.42 3.23
N GLU A 26 15.99 -8.34 4.02
CA GLU A 26 16.89 -8.03 5.13
C GLU A 26 18.18 -7.36 4.64
N LEU A 27 18.83 -7.93 3.62
CA LEU A 27 20.04 -7.36 3.02
C LEU A 27 19.79 -5.98 2.40
N TYR A 28 18.65 -5.81 1.72
CA TYR A 28 18.31 -4.52 1.11
C TYR A 28 18.03 -3.46 2.17
N ALA A 29 17.34 -3.81 3.26
CA ALA A 29 17.08 -2.91 4.36
C ALA A 29 18.38 -2.43 5.01
N GLU A 30 19.34 -3.33 5.23
CA GLU A 30 20.68 -2.99 5.72
C GLU A 30 21.44 -2.08 4.75
N PHE A 31 21.40 -2.38 3.45
CA PHE A 31 22.06 -1.57 2.42
C PHE A 31 21.61 -0.10 2.40
N ILE A 32 20.34 0.17 2.71
CA ILE A 32 19.79 1.53 2.73
C ILE A 32 19.68 2.15 4.14
N ASP A 33 20.26 1.50 5.16
CA ASP A 33 20.16 1.90 6.57
C ASP A 33 18.70 2.12 7.04
N ALA A 34 17.83 1.16 6.71
CA ALA A 34 16.41 1.20 7.06
C ALA A 34 15.93 -0.12 7.68
N SER A 35 14.69 -0.12 8.16
CA SER A 35 14.05 -1.35 8.66
C SER A 35 13.35 -2.12 7.52
N PRO A 36 13.23 -3.45 7.62
CA PRO A 36 12.40 -4.24 6.70
C PRO A 36 10.96 -3.72 6.60
N SER A 37 10.38 -3.27 7.72
CA SER A 37 9.02 -2.69 7.73
C SER A 37 8.91 -1.41 6.90
N TYR A 38 9.96 -0.58 6.89
CA TYR A 38 10.02 0.62 6.05
C TYR A 38 10.04 0.24 4.57
N VAL A 39 10.91 -0.70 4.18
CA VAL A 39 11.02 -1.18 2.80
C VAL A 39 9.69 -1.75 2.31
N ILE A 40 9.04 -2.62 3.10
CA ILE A 40 7.71 -3.17 2.77
C ILE A 40 6.69 -2.05 2.57
N THR A 41 6.66 -1.09 3.49
CA THR A 41 5.69 0.01 3.45
C THR A 41 5.86 0.86 2.19
N GLU A 42 7.09 1.25 1.85
CA GLU A 42 7.35 2.06 0.65
C GLU A 42 7.11 1.27 -0.64
N ALA A 43 7.50 -0.01 -0.69
CA ALA A 43 7.22 -0.87 -1.84
C ALA A 43 5.71 -1.01 -2.11
N LEU A 44 4.91 -1.22 -1.05
CA LEU A 44 3.45 -1.30 -1.17
C LEU A 44 2.84 0.04 -1.60
N LYS A 45 3.30 1.17 -1.05
CA LYS A 45 2.85 2.50 -1.49
C LYS A 45 3.15 2.75 -2.96
N LEU A 46 4.34 2.37 -3.43
CA LEU A 46 4.73 2.51 -4.83
C LEU A 46 3.86 1.64 -5.74
N LEU A 47 3.58 0.39 -5.33
CA LEU A 47 2.69 -0.51 -6.05
C LEU A 47 1.28 0.08 -6.18
N PHE A 48 0.69 0.54 -5.07
CA PHE A 48 -0.67 1.12 -5.09
C PHE A 48 -0.75 2.42 -5.90
N ARG A 49 0.28 3.28 -5.83
CA ARG A 49 0.32 4.50 -6.65
C ARG A 49 0.36 4.20 -8.15
N LYS A 50 1.07 3.14 -8.55
CA LYS A 50 1.15 2.72 -9.95
C LYS A 50 -0.22 2.26 -10.46
N ASP A 51 -1.00 1.58 -9.61
CA ASP A 51 -2.32 1.04 -9.97
C ASP A 51 -3.46 2.05 -9.81
N ASP A 52 -3.32 3.06 -8.96
CA ASP A 52 -4.25 4.21 -8.90
C ASP A 52 -4.30 4.97 -10.24
N VAL A 53 -3.17 5.05 -10.95
CA VAL A 53 -3.12 5.59 -12.32
C VAL A 53 -3.87 4.69 -13.30
N GLN A 54 -3.91 3.37 -13.09
CA GLN A 54 -4.59 2.42 -13.99
C GLN A 54 -6.09 2.27 -13.70
N THR A 55 -6.53 2.53 -12.47
CA THR A 55 -7.95 2.38 -12.07
C THR A 55 -8.78 3.64 -12.33
N LEU A 56 -8.17 4.81 -12.49
CA LEU A 56 -8.84 6.06 -12.90
C LEU A 56 -9.22 6.13 -14.40
N GLY A 57 -9.00 5.05 -15.16
CA GLY A 57 -9.40 4.95 -16.58
C GLY A 57 -10.81 4.38 -16.83
N ARG A 58 -11.60 4.05 -15.80
CA ARG A 58 -12.99 3.61 -16.01
C ARG A 58 -13.99 4.76 -15.83
N PRO A 59 -14.65 5.24 -16.90
CA PRO A 59 -15.80 6.12 -16.73
C PRO A 59 -16.94 5.31 -16.10
N THR A 60 -17.18 5.49 -14.82
CA THR A 60 -18.42 5.05 -14.15
C THR A 60 -19.56 5.98 -14.55
N ARG A 61 -20.10 5.81 -15.76
CA ARG A 61 -21.42 6.36 -16.07
C ARG A 61 -22.14 5.55 -17.13
N THR A 62 -22.96 4.61 -16.67
CA THR A 62 -24.29 4.43 -17.27
C THR A 62 -25.26 4.06 -16.16
N GLN A 63 -26.02 5.06 -15.74
CA GLN A 63 -27.21 4.89 -14.90
C GLN A 63 -28.18 3.97 -15.68
N PRO A 64 -28.71 2.89 -15.10
CA PRO A 64 -29.74 2.11 -15.78
C PRO A 64 -30.96 3.04 -15.97
N ARG A 65 -31.39 3.22 -17.23
CA ARG A 65 -32.60 3.99 -17.54
C ARG A 65 -33.75 3.36 -16.78
N GLN A 66 -34.26 4.07 -15.78
CA GLN A 66 -35.62 3.84 -15.29
C GLN A 66 -36.55 4.21 -16.43
N TRP A 67 -37.16 3.23 -17.09
CA TRP A 67 -38.44 3.45 -17.74
C TRP A 67 -39.53 2.93 -16.82
N LYS A 68 -40.09 3.86 -16.05
CA LYS A 68 -41.48 3.77 -15.64
C LYS A 68 -42.29 4.45 -16.74
N SER A 69 -43.13 3.67 -17.41
CA SER A 69 -44.54 3.95 -17.75
C SER A 69 -44.94 3.27 -19.05
#